data_AF-A0A7S2MKE9-F1
#
_entry.id   AF-A0A7S2MKE9-F1
#
_cell.length_a   1.000
_cell.length_b   1.000
_cell.length_c   1.000
_cell.angle_alpha   90.00
_cell.angle_beta   90.00
_cell.angle_gamma   90.00
#
_symmetry.space_group_name_H-M   'P 1'
#
loop_
_entity.id
_entity.type
_entity.pdbx_description
1 polymer ?
#
loop_
_entity_poly.entity_id
_entity_poly.type
_entity_poly.pdbx_seq_one_letter_code
_entity_poly.pdbx_strand_id
1 'polypeptide(L)'
;RKQVKENAAGAPSAMDEFVEKNAGNWSPDEQDRLNQALREFPSSMDRKERWKSIAGAVGDRGAKDCALRFKEVKDNILRRKELEEETKRKLAVEQGEITAKAAAEAYDAAMKDALAAAQNASDEVGEMG
;
A
#
# COMPACT_ATOMS: atom_id res chain seq x y z
N ARG A 1 -53.35 16.73 42.37
CA ARG A 1 -51.98 17.28 42.21
C ARG A 1 -51.13 16.24 41.46
N LYS A 2 -50.64 16.60 40.26
CA LYS A 2 -49.41 16.19 39.51
C LYS A 2 -48.94 14.70 39.59
N GLN A 3 -48.97 13.92 38.49
CA GLN A 3 -47.93 13.73 37.43
C GLN A 3 -46.64 13.10 37.99
N VAL A 4 -46.03 12.02 37.45
CA VAL A 4 -45.43 11.88 36.11
C VAL A 4 -45.15 10.39 35.79
N LYS A 5 -45.73 9.93 34.67
CA LYS A 5 -45.19 9.10 33.57
C LYS A 5 -44.11 8.05 33.88
N GLU A 6 -44.53 6.79 33.73
CA GLU A 6 -43.67 5.63 33.50
C GLU A 6 -42.82 5.83 32.23
N ASN A 7 -41.51 5.72 32.39
CA ASN A 7 -40.52 5.87 31.34
C ASN A 7 -40.51 4.60 30.47
N ALA A 8 -40.92 4.75 29.21
CA ALA A 8 -40.68 3.78 28.16
C ALA A 8 -39.18 3.73 27.86
N ALA A 9 -38.46 2.78 28.46
CA ALA A 9 -37.12 2.39 28.02
C ALA A 9 -37.29 1.62 26.70
N GLY A 10 -37.15 2.35 25.60
CA GLY A 10 -37.23 1.83 24.24
C GLY A 10 -36.29 0.66 24.04
N ALA A 11 -36.82 -0.39 23.42
CA ALA A 11 -36.04 -1.46 22.83
C ALA A 11 -34.87 -0.89 22.02
N PRO A 12 -33.67 -1.50 22.05
CA PRO A 12 -32.62 -1.16 21.10
C PRO A 12 -33.19 -1.35 19.71
N SER A 13 -33.38 -0.23 19.01
CA SER A 13 -33.95 -0.20 17.69
C SER A 13 -33.04 -1.00 16.76
N ALA A 14 -33.60 -1.88 15.94
CA ALA A 14 -32.89 -2.69 14.95
C ALA A 14 -31.95 -1.89 14.00
N MET A 15 -32.06 -0.55 14.03
CA MET A 15 -31.17 0.38 13.35
C MET A 15 -29.74 0.41 13.94
N ASP A 16 -29.55 0.14 15.22
CA ASP A 16 -28.23 0.18 15.88
C ASP A 16 -27.41 -1.08 15.56
N GLU A 17 -28.08 -2.23 15.44
CA GLU A 17 -27.46 -3.53 15.11
C GLU A 17 -27.03 -3.61 13.63
N PHE A 18 -27.70 -2.85 12.74
CA PHE A 18 -27.33 -2.75 11.33
C PHE A 18 -26.06 -1.91 11.13
N VAL A 19 -25.76 -0.96 12.02
CA VAL A 19 -24.59 -0.07 11.94
C VAL A 19 -23.30 -0.84 12.25
N GLU A 20 -23.28 -1.71 13.26
CA GLU A 20 -22.09 -2.53 13.56
C GLU A 20 -21.79 -3.55 12.45
N LYS A 21 -22.83 -4.16 11.87
CA LYS A 21 -22.63 -5.24 10.87
C LYS A 21 -22.11 -4.72 9.53
N ASN A 22 -22.31 -3.45 9.21
CA ASN A 22 -21.84 -2.84 7.96
C ASN A 22 -20.49 -2.12 8.08
N ALA A 23 -19.93 -1.96 9.28
CA ALA A 23 -18.63 -1.32 9.47
C ALA A 23 -17.48 -2.04 8.71
N GLY A 24 -17.61 -3.35 8.45
CA GLY A 24 -16.59 -4.17 7.77
C GLY A 24 -16.70 -4.24 6.24
N ASN A 25 -17.86 -3.97 5.64
CA ASN A 25 -18.13 -4.19 4.21
C ASN A 25 -18.37 -2.85 3.48
N TRP A 26 -17.31 -2.06 3.30
CA TRP A 26 -17.35 -0.87 2.46
C TRP A 26 -17.47 -1.24 0.99
N SER A 27 -18.58 -0.86 0.35
CA SER A 27 -18.76 -1.00 -1.08
C SER A 27 -17.96 0.07 -1.86
N PRO A 28 -17.64 -0.16 -3.16
CA PRO A 28 -16.90 0.80 -3.97
C PRO A 28 -17.56 2.18 -4.02
N ASP A 29 -18.88 2.21 -4.25
CA ASP A 29 -19.66 3.46 -4.29
C ASP A 29 -19.60 4.25 -2.96
N GLU A 30 -19.66 3.57 -1.82
CA GLU A 30 -19.50 4.22 -0.50
C GLU A 30 -18.10 4.78 -0.32
N GLN A 31 -17.08 4.03 -0.74
CA GLN A 31 -15.69 4.47 -0.67
C GLN A 31 -15.43 5.68 -1.59
N ASP A 32 -16.03 5.71 -2.78
CA ASP A 32 -15.95 6.85 -3.69
C ASP A 32 -16.64 8.09 -3.12
N ARG A 33 -17.83 7.95 -2.52
CA ARG A 33 -18.48 9.04 -1.77
C ARG A 33 -17.61 9.55 -0.63
N LEU A 34 -16.98 8.65 0.13
CA LEU A 34 -16.05 9.04 1.20
C LEU A 34 -14.84 9.79 0.64
N ASN A 35 -14.25 9.32 -0.47
CA ASN A 35 -13.10 9.97 -1.11
C ASN A 35 -13.46 11.37 -1.63
N GLN A 36 -14.64 11.52 -2.22
CA GLN A 36 -15.15 12.82 -2.66
C GLN A 36 -15.36 13.76 -1.47
N ALA A 37 -16.04 13.30 -0.42
CA ALA A 37 -16.27 14.09 0.78
C ALA A 37 -14.96 14.48 1.49
N LEU A 38 -13.95 13.62 1.49
CA LEU A 38 -12.62 13.92 2.06
C LEU A 38 -11.90 15.04 1.32
N ARG A 39 -12.16 15.22 0.02
CA ARG A 39 -11.63 16.33 -0.80
C ARG A 39 -12.42 17.62 -0.57
N GLU A 40 -13.73 17.50 -0.41
CA GLU A 40 -14.64 18.64 -0.21
C GLU A 40 -14.51 19.25 1.20
N PHE A 41 -14.29 18.42 2.23
CA PHE A 41 -14.15 18.85 3.61
C PHE A 41 -12.67 18.74 4.07
N PRO A 42 -11.86 19.80 3.92
CA PRO A 42 -10.43 19.77 4.22
C PRO A 42 -10.15 19.62 5.73
N SER A 43 -8.93 19.24 6.07
CA SER A 43 -8.49 19.08 7.46
C SER A 43 -8.38 20.38 8.25
N SER A 44 -8.50 21.54 7.59
CA SER A 44 -8.51 22.86 8.24
C SER A 44 -9.84 23.15 8.96
N MET A 45 -10.91 22.40 8.65
CA MET A 45 -12.17 22.50 9.39
C MET A 45 -12.04 21.89 10.79
N ASP A 46 -12.93 22.29 11.70
CA ASP A 46 -13.05 21.61 13.00
C ASP A 46 -13.22 20.10 12.78
N ARG A 47 -12.47 19.30 13.56
CA ARG A 47 -12.42 17.85 13.39
C ARG A 47 -13.80 17.21 13.50
N LYS A 48 -14.61 17.64 14.47
CA LYS A 48 -15.91 17.03 14.76
C LYS A 48 -16.92 17.43 13.69
N GLU A 49 -16.94 18.69 13.28
CA GLU A 49 -17.79 19.18 12.20
C GLU A 49 -17.43 18.58 10.85
N ARG A 50 -16.14 18.41 10.58
CA ARG A 50 -15.64 17.75 9.37
C ARG A 50 -16.19 16.33 9.23
N TRP A 51 -16.04 15.49 10.25
CA TRP A 51 -16.52 14.10 10.17
C TRP A 51 -18.04 13.99 10.14
N LYS A 52 -18.77 14.93 10.78
CA LYS A 52 -20.23 15.01 10.63
C LYS A 52 -20.63 15.35 9.19
N SER A 53 -19.95 16.31 8.56
CA SER A 53 -20.23 16.71 7.17
C SER A 53 -19.91 15.58 6.19
N ILE A 54 -18.78 14.89 6.40
CA ILE A 54 -18.41 13.70 5.62
C ILE A 54 -19.45 12.59 5.76
N ALA A 55 -19.90 12.28 6.98
CA ALA A 55 -20.93 11.27 7.19
C ALA A 55 -22.24 11.62 6.46
N GLY A 56 -22.65 12.89 6.50
CA GLY A 56 -23.81 13.38 5.76
C GLY A 56 -23.68 13.23 4.24
N ALA A 57 -22.48 13.41 3.68
CA ALA A 57 -22.21 13.22 2.26
C ALA A 57 -22.12 11.75 1.84
N VAL A 58 -21.67 10.86 2.73
CA VAL A 58 -21.63 9.41 2.49
C VAL A 58 -23.01 8.77 2.60
N GLY A 59 -23.87 9.29 3.48
CA GLY A 59 -25.27 8.92 3.67
C GLY A 59 -25.44 7.76 4.66
N ASP A 60 -24.98 6.57 4.28
CA ASP A 60 -25.26 5.30 4.98
C ASP A 60 -24.24 4.92 6.08
N ARG A 61 -23.34 5.84 6.44
CA ARG A 61 -22.22 5.60 7.36
C ARG A 61 -22.10 6.70 8.40
N GLY A 62 -21.74 6.34 9.63
CA GLY A 62 -21.51 7.27 10.70
C GLY A 62 -20.18 8.03 10.58
N ALA A 63 -20.08 9.17 11.26
CA ALA A 63 -18.86 9.97 11.34
C ALA A 63 -17.66 9.19 11.91
N LYS A 64 -17.92 8.28 12.85
CA LYS A 64 -16.89 7.40 13.43
C LYS A 64 -16.41 6.36 12.41
N ASP A 65 -17.32 5.74 11.66
CA ASP A 65 -16.99 4.73 10.65
C ASP A 65 -16.18 5.33 9.50
N CYS A 66 -16.56 6.53 9.05
CA CYS A 66 -15.80 7.28 8.04
C CYS A 66 -14.36 7.57 8.52
N ALA A 67 -14.19 7.94 9.79
CA ALA A 67 -12.88 8.22 10.37
C ALA A 67 -12.03 6.95 10.54
N LEU A 68 -12.63 5.85 10.99
CA LEU A 68 -11.98 4.54 11.12
C LEU A 68 -11.53 4.05 9.73
N ARG A 69 -12.43 4.06 8.75
CA ARG A 69 -12.11 3.64 7.38
C ARG A 69 -10.97 4.46 6.78
N PHE A 70 -11.01 5.78 6.95
CA PHE A 70 -9.93 6.65 6.47
C PHE A 70 -8.58 6.28 7.11
N LYS A 71 -8.57 6.01 8.42
CA LYS A 71 -7.36 5.58 9.13
C LYS A 71 -6.85 4.24 8.59
N GLU A 72 -7.72 3.24 8.46
CA GLU A 72 -7.35 1.93 7.93
C GLU A 72 -6.74 2.02 6.52
N VAL A 73 -7.40 2.76 5.62
CA VAL A 73 -6.91 2.96 4.25
C VAL A 73 -5.56 3.69 4.26
N LYS A 74 -5.41 4.73 5.08
CA LYS A 74 -4.15 5.46 5.22
C LYS A 74 -3.02 4.56 5.73
N ASP A 75 -3.27 3.77 6.78
CA ASP A 75 -2.28 2.88 7.38
C ASP A 75 -1.88 1.77 6.38
N ASN A 76 -2.84 1.22 5.62
CA ASN A 76 -2.56 0.27 4.55
C ASN A 76 -1.73 0.86 3.42
N ILE A 77 -1.97 2.11 3.03
CA ILE A 77 -1.16 2.80 2.01
C ILE A 77 0.28 2.98 2.50
N LEU A 78 0.46 3.40 3.76
CA LEU A 78 1.79 3.57 4.34
C LEU A 78 2.54 2.24 4.41
N ARG A 79 1.90 1.19 4.93
CA ARG A 79 2.48 -0.15 4.97
C ARG A 79 2.87 -0.66 3.58
N ARG A 80 2.01 -0.45 2.57
CA ARG A 80 2.31 -0.85 1.19
C ARG A 80 3.54 -0.13 0.65
N LYS A 81 3.68 1.18 0.93
CA LYS A 81 4.88 1.94 0.53
C LYS A 81 6.14 1.44 1.21
N GLU A 82 6.07 1.13 2.50
CA GLU A 82 7.22 0.58 3.24
C GLU A 82 7.67 -0.78 2.66
N LEU A 83 6.71 -1.67 2.39
CA LEU A 83 6.98 -2.96 1.74
C LEU A 83 7.53 -2.80 0.33
N GLU A 84 7.03 -1.84 -0.45
CA GLU A 84 7.53 -1.52 -1.79
C GLU A 84 8.97 -1.03 -1.74
N GLU A 85 9.29 -0.10 -0.84
CA GLU A 85 10.65 0.39 -0.64
C GLU A 85 11.60 -0.70 -0.13
N GLU A 86 11.16 -1.57 0.78
CA GLU A 86 11.94 -2.72 1.23
C GLU A 86 12.21 -3.70 0.08
N THR A 87 11.19 -4.00 -0.72
CA THR A 87 11.32 -4.89 -1.89
C THR A 87 12.30 -4.30 -2.89
N LYS A 88 12.18 -3.00 -3.19
CA LYS A 88 13.10 -2.29 -4.07
C LYS A 88 14.53 -2.29 -3.55
N ARG A 89 14.73 -2.13 -2.22
CA ARG A 89 16.04 -2.23 -1.58
C ARG A 89 16.65 -3.62 -1.73
N LYS A 90 15.88 -4.69 -1.48
CA LYS A 90 16.35 -6.08 -1.65
C LYS A 90 16.71 -6.38 -3.10
N LEU A 91 15.87 -5.97 -4.04
CA LEU A 91 16.13 -6.11 -5.47
C LEU A 91 17.40 -5.36 -5.90
N ALA A 92 17.63 -4.15 -5.37
CA ALA A 92 18.84 -3.39 -5.67
C ALA A 92 20.12 -4.06 -5.15
N VAL A 93 20.07 -4.65 -3.95
CA VAL A 93 21.19 -5.42 -3.39
C VAL A 93 21.45 -6.67 -4.23
N GLU A 94 20.41 -7.46 -4.50
CA GLU A 94 20.51 -8.69 -5.30
C GLU A 94 21.01 -8.39 -6.73
N GLN A 95 20.52 -7.34 -7.37
CA GLN A 95 20.99 -6.92 -8.68
C GLN A 95 22.45 -6.47 -8.65
N GLY A 96 22.90 -5.81 -7.56
CA GLY A 96 24.30 -5.46 -7.34
C GLY A 96 25.20 -6.70 -7.21
N GLU A 97 24.76 -7.72 -6.48
CA GLU A 97 25.49 -8.99 -6.31
C GLU A 97 25.57 -9.77 -7.62
N ILE A 98 24.46 -9.88 -8.36
CA ILE A 98 24.40 -10.56 -9.67
C ILE A 98 25.31 -9.85 -10.67
N THR A 99 25.28 -8.52 -10.74
CA THR A 99 26.12 -7.75 -11.66
C THR A 99 27.60 -7.83 -11.32
N ALA A 100 27.96 -7.82 -10.03
CA ALA A 100 29.34 -8.03 -9.59
C ALA A 100 29.86 -9.42 -9.95
N LYS A 101 29.04 -10.46 -9.75
CA LYS A 101 29.37 -11.83 -10.15
C LYS A 101 29.54 -11.96 -11.66
N ALA A 102 28.59 -11.44 -12.44
CA ALA A 102 28.66 -11.46 -13.89
C ALA A 102 29.89 -10.71 -14.43
N ALA A 103 30.27 -9.59 -13.80
CA ALA A 103 31.48 -8.85 -14.17
C ALA A 103 32.76 -9.65 -13.88
N ALA A 104 32.83 -10.37 -12.76
CA ALA A 104 33.95 -11.24 -12.43
C ALA A 104 34.06 -12.42 -13.42
N GLU A 105 32.93 -13.03 -13.78
CA GLU A 105 32.87 -14.11 -14.77
C GLU A 105 33.26 -13.63 -16.18
N ALA A 106 32.82 -12.43 -16.57
CA ALA A 106 33.21 -11.82 -17.84
C ALA A 106 34.71 -11.52 -17.92
N TYR A 107 35.30 -11.04 -16.81
CA TYR A 107 36.74 -10.82 -16.72
C TYR A 107 37.54 -12.14 -16.80
N ASP A 108 37.11 -13.18 -16.09
CA ASP A 108 37.73 -14.52 -16.14
C ASP A 108 37.64 -15.13 -17.54
N ALA A 109 36.50 -15.00 -18.21
CA ALA A 109 36.32 -15.45 -19.60
C ALA A 109 37.25 -14.71 -20.57
N ALA A 110 37.31 -13.37 -20.48
CA ALA A 110 38.18 -12.57 -21.35
C ALA A 110 39.67 -12.92 -21.17
N MET A 111 40.10 -13.22 -19.94
CA MET A 111 41.47 -13.64 -19.67
C MET A 111 41.80 -15.03 -20.23
N LYS A 112 40.85 -15.98 -20.17
CA LYS A 112 41.01 -17.31 -20.79
C LYS A 112 41.10 -17.23 -22.31
N ASP A 113 40.25 -16.41 -22.94
CA ASP A 113 40.25 -16.22 -24.40
C ASP A 113 41.57 -15.58 -24.87
N ALA A 114 42.08 -14.59 -24.15
CA ALA A 114 43.37 -13.96 -24.46
C ALA A 114 44.55 -14.96 -24.37
N LEU A 115 44.53 -15.85 -23.37
CA LEU A 115 45.55 -16.89 -23.21
C LEU A 115 45.49 -17.91 -24.37
N ALA A 116 44.28 -18.37 -24.72
CA ALA A 116 44.08 -19.30 -25.83
C ALA A 116 44.54 -18.69 -27.17
N ALA A 117 44.26 -17.41 -27.40
CA ALA A 117 44.73 -16.70 -28.59
C ALA A 117 46.26 -16.63 -28.67
N ALA A 118 46.95 -16.40 -27.55
CA ALA A 118 48.41 -16.37 -27.49
C ALA A 118 49.05 -17.75 -27.74
N GLN A 119 48.39 -18.83 -27.28
CA GLN A 119 48.83 -20.21 -27.53
C GLN A 119 48.69 -20.58 -29.02
N ASN A 120 47.52 -20.32 -29.63
CA ASN A 120 47.29 -20.62 -31.04
C ASN A 120 48.24 -19.86 -31.98
N ALA A 121 48.58 -18.61 -31.66
CA ALA A 121 49.54 -17.82 -32.44
C ALA A 121 50.97 -18.37 -32.40
N SER A 122 51.31 -19.20 -31.41
CA SER A 122 52.62 -19.85 -31.31
C SER A 122 52.70 -21.14 -32.13
N ASP A 123 51.58 -21.82 -32.35
CA ASP A 123 51.51 -23.06 -33.14
C ASP A 123 51.52 -22.81 -34.66
N GLU A 124 50.96 -21.70 -35.16
CA GLU A 124 50.95 -21.38 -36.62
C GLU A 124 52.31 -21.00 -37.22
N VAL A 125 53.31 -20.64 -36.40
CA VAL A 125 54.67 -20.29 -36.88
C VAL A 125 55.51 -21.56 -37.16
N GLY A 126 55.01 -22.75 -36.81
CA GLY A 126 55.71 -24.04 -36.97
C GLY A 126 55.53 -24.76 -38.32
N GLU A 127 54.62 -24.33 -39.19
CA GLU A 127 54.26 -25.04 -40.43
C GLU A 127 54.71 -24.27 -41.71
N MET A 128 55.94 -23.76 -41.72
CA MET A 128 56.63 -23.27 -42.94
C MET A 128 58.12 -23.62 -42.94
N GLY A 129 58.47 -24.82 -42.46
CA GLY A 129 59.82 -25.38 -42.49
C GLY A 129 59.91 -26.63 -43.34
#